data_AF-A0A2V9PWN7-F1
#
_entry.id   AF-A0A2V9PWN7-F1
#
_cell.length_a   1.000
_cell.length_b   1.000
_cell.length_c   1.000
_cell.angle_alpha   90.00
_cell.angle_beta   90.00
_cell.angle_gamma   90.00
#
_symmetry.space_group_name_H-M   'P 1'
#
loop_
_entity.id
_entity.type
_entity.pdbx_description
1 polymer ?
#
loop_
_entity_poly.entity_id
_entity_poly.type
_entity_poly.pdbx_seq_one_letter_code
_entity_poly.pdbx_strand_id
1 'polypeptide(L)'
;FAEFSTKEHNWLIPDNVQEEPYLIAARISPTNVGFLLNARQVACEFGYLTPAEFVEQTSRTLNTIRKMPRHRGHLYNWYDTRTLQPLPPLFISTVDSGNLVASLWTLQQGCLHLLDQPILRRGLAEGFLDHLQELSELGTFPKRLLTRIQAKSRTDDWTVAVVKFPAAALARIGANETDPAGKARWFAEQALVRLNQFRRVLVRFAPWMLPDFAELRRDDSISLPRQDLSLKELPDVLTRLAARLHLALESNPPRSQVAQRNSLERLLSLVSGARMDSVRLIQDLQSLAAEAGKLAEQMEFGFLWSRQRKLMSIGFETEKDQIHSACYDLLASESRLGTFVAVAKDEIPSETWFLLARAHTTDRGRPVLISWTGTMFEYLMPTLWMRSYPGTLLDRSHRSAVLSHQEFTAPKRVPWGISECAYAERYADGNYGYHAFGVPQLAIFHGDVDALVISPYSTFLALNVLPTAALQNLRRMHQDGWFGIYGFYEAADFTSSQSRSWRHNPELVRCWMAHHQGMTLLALANVLADGIVQTWFHSHPRVQATELLLHERPVNYLPSTASVAV
;
A
#
# COMPACT_ATOMS: atom_id res chain seq x y z
N PHE A 1 -1.52 0.15 10.50
CA PHE A 1 -2.29 1.29 9.94
C PHE A 1 -3.65 1.50 10.62
N ALA A 2 -4.54 0.50 10.64
CA ALA A 2 -5.90 0.67 11.20
C ALA A 2 -5.92 1.08 12.69
N GLU A 3 -5.04 0.50 13.51
CA GLU A 3 -5.03 0.72 14.95
C GLU A 3 -4.38 2.03 15.40
N PHE A 4 -3.33 2.48 14.69
CA PHE A 4 -2.50 3.61 15.14
C PHE A 4 -2.85 4.93 14.44
N SER A 5 -3.58 4.90 13.33
CA SER A 5 -4.08 6.11 12.68
C SER A 5 -5.34 6.65 13.37
N THR A 6 -5.18 7.13 14.60
CA THR A 6 -6.29 7.52 15.49
C THR A 6 -6.43 9.04 15.62
N LYS A 7 -7.48 9.49 16.33
CA LYS A 7 -7.66 10.91 16.66
C LYS A 7 -6.49 11.49 17.47
N GLU A 8 -5.85 10.70 18.33
CA GLU A 8 -4.69 11.12 19.12
C GLU A 8 -3.53 11.56 18.22
N HIS A 9 -3.29 10.79 17.16
CA HIS A 9 -2.25 11.05 16.16
C HIS A 9 -2.78 11.92 15.00
N ASN A 10 -3.88 12.67 15.20
CA ASN A 10 -4.51 13.50 14.17
C ASN A 10 -4.82 12.75 12.85
N TRP A 11 -5.14 11.46 12.95
CA TRP A 11 -5.37 10.56 11.81
C TRP A 11 -4.13 10.38 10.90
N LEU A 12 -2.94 10.64 11.43
CA LEU A 12 -1.64 10.30 10.86
C LEU A 12 -1.16 8.98 11.46
N ILE A 13 -0.13 8.37 10.84
CA ILE A 13 0.48 7.13 11.34
C ILE A 13 1.80 7.44 12.07
N PRO A 14 2.02 6.92 13.29
CA PRO A 14 3.33 6.93 13.93
C PRO A 14 4.40 6.24 13.07
N ASP A 15 5.65 6.67 13.21
CA ASP A 15 6.77 6.20 12.39
C ASP A 15 7.06 4.70 12.61
N ASN A 16 7.06 4.28 13.87
CA ASN A 16 7.20 2.89 14.25
C ASN A 16 6.49 2.56 15.55
N VAL A 17 6.17 1.28 15.71
CA VAL A 17 5.69 0.66 16.94
C VAL A 17 6.63 -0.48 17.31
N GLN A 18 6.96 -0.61 18.59
CA GLN A 18 7.88 -1.61 19.12
C GLN A 18 7.19 -2.45 20.20
N GLU A 19 7.47 -3.75 20.26
CA GLU A 19 6.92 -4.64 21.29
C GLU A 19 7.69 -4.50 22.63
N GLU A 20 9.02 -4.49 22.61
CA GLU A 20 9.85 -4.61 23.81
C GLU A 20 11.10 -3.69 23.80
N PRO A 21 11.17 -2.67 24.68
CA PRO A 21 10.05 -2.13 25.44
C PRO A 21 8.96 -1.62 24.50
N TYR A 22 7.72 -1.61 24.99
CA TYR A 22 6.61 -1.08 24.23
C TYR A 22 6.80 0.43 23.99
N LEU A 23 6.96 0.81 22.73
CA LEU A 23 7.18 2.20 22.32
C LEU A 23 6.38 2.52 21.06
N ILE A 24 5.89 3.74 20.97
CA ILE A 24 5.29 4.32 19.77
C ILE A 24 6.05 5.60 19.44
N ALA A 25 6.73 5.62 18.31
CA ALA A 25 7.41 6.81 17.82
C ALA A 25 6.38 7.75 17.19
N ALA A 26 5.86 8.69 17.97
CA ALA A 26 4.80 9.62 17.57
C ALA A 26 5.25 10.70 16.58
N ARG A 27 6.11 10.37 15.61
CA ARG A 27 6.53 11.24 14.50
C ARG A 27 6.09 10.67 13.15
N ILE A 28 6.11 11.48 12.10
CA ILE A 28 5.76 11.05 10.73
C ILE A 28 6.59 11.79 9.69
N SER A 29 6.99 11.07 8.63
CA SER A 29 7.67 11.61 7.45
C SER A 29 6.72 11.76 6.25
N PRO A 30 7.09 12.53 5.22
CA PRO A 30 6.28 12.63 4.00
C PRO A 30 6.12 11.27 3.29
N THR A 31 7.14 10.40 3.35
CA THR A 31 7.06 9.02 2.87
C THR A 31 6.01 8.21 3.63
N ASN A 32 5.97 8.29 4.97
CA ASN A 32 4.95 7.62 5.78
C ASN A 32 3.54 8.15 5.48
N VAL A 33 3.40 9.45 5.20
CA VAL A 33 2.12 10.04 4.75
C VAL A 33 1.67 9.40 3.44
N GLY A 34 2.57 9.33 2.45
CA GLY A 34 2.27 8.71 1.16
C GLY A 34 1.82 7.25 1.30
N PHE A 35 2.56 6.46 2.08
CA PHE A 35 2.22 5.07 2.35
C PHE A 35 0.91 4.90 3.13
N LEU A 36 0.59 5.76 4.10
CA LEU A 36 -0.72 5.72 4.77
C LEU A 36 -1.87 5.90 3.77
N LEU A 37 -1.73 6.85 2.85
CA LEU A 37 -2.76 7.14 1.84
C LEU A 37 -2.93 5.97 0.85
N ASN A 38 -1.84 5.40 0.34
CA ASN A 38 -1.91 4.27 -0.59
C ASN A 38 -2.28 2.95 0.11
N ALA A 39 -1.89 2.74 1.37
CA ALA A 39 -2.30 1.58 2.15
C ALA A 39 -3.82 1.50 2.32
N ARG A 40 -4.50 2.66 2.48
CA ARG A 40 -5.97 2.69 2.52
C ARG A 40 -6.62 2.41 1.17
N GLN A 41 -6.00 2.82 0.06
CA GLN A 41 -6.48 2.45 -1.28
C GLN A 41 -6.37 0.95 -1.50
N VAL A 42 -5.21 0.35 -1.17
CA VAL A 42 -5.01 -1.10 -1.22
C VAL A 42 -6.00 -1.82 -0.30
N ALA A 43 -6.20 -1.33 0.93
CA ALA A 43 -7.20 -1.90 1.83
C ALA A 43 -8.62 -1.82 1.24
N CYS A 44 -8.94 -0.78 0.47
CA CYS A 44 -10.21 -0.71 -0.24
C CYS A 44 -10.29 -1.72 -1.40
N GLU A 45 -9.18 -1.93 -2.12
CA GLU A 45 -9.07 -2.90 -3.19
C GLU A 45 -9.26 -4.34 -2.70
N PHE A 46 -8.59 -4.70 -1.61
CA PHE A 46 -8.75 -6.00 -0.94
C PHE A 46 -10.06 -6.15 -0.15
N GLY A 47 -10.92 -5.13 -0.14
CA GLY A 47 -12.20 -5.15 0.58
C GLY A 47 -12.10 -5.11 2.11
N TYR A 48 -10.91 -4.80 2.65
CA TYR A 48 -10.72 -4.45 4.06
C TYR A 48 -11.33 -3.08 4.41
N LEU A 49 -11.55 -2.21 3.43
CA LEU A 49 -12.32 -0.98 3.56
C LEU A 49 -13.40 -0.89 2.47
N THR A 50 -14.57 -0.39 2.83
CA THR A 50 -15.56 0.04 1.83
C THR A 50 -15.14 1.39 1.21
N PRO A 51 -15.60 1.75 0.00
CA PRO A 51 -15.31 3.06 -0.58
C PRO A 51 -15.70 4.24 0.32
N ALA A 52 -16.79 4.13 1.07
CA ALA A 52 -17.22 5.15 2.03
C ALA A 52 -16.25 5.28 3.23
N GLU A 53 -15.76 4.17 3.79
CA GLU A 53 -14.75 4.21 4.85
C GLU A 53 -13.41 4.74 4.35
N PHE A 54 -13.02 4.36 3.14
CA PHE A 54 -11.83 4.88 2.48
C PHE A 54 -11.90 6.40 2.35
N VAL A 55 -13.03 6.93 1.86
CA VAL A 55 -13.27 8.38 1.74
C VAL A 55 -13.19 9.07 3.09
N GLU A 56 -13.87 8.53 4.11
CA GLU A 56 -13.93 9.14 5.44
C GLU A 56 -12.54 9.21 6.08
N GLN A 57 -11.80 8.11 6.09
CA GLN A 57 -10.48 8.05 6.73
C GLN A 57 -9.46 8.92 5.97
N THR A 58 -9.48 8.87 4.64
CA THR A 58 -8.55 9.64 3.79
C THR A 58 -8.81 11.14 3.90
N SER A 59 -10.08 11.56 3.89
CA SER A 59 -10.48 12.94 4.12
C SER A 59 -9.97 13.48 5.46
N ARG A 60 -10.01 12.67 6.53
CA ARG A 60 -9.49 13.09 7.85
C ARG A 60 -7.99 13.37 7.80
N THR A 61 -7.22 12.50 7.15
CA THR A 61 -5.76 12.66 7.02
C THR A 61 -5.39 13.85 6.13
N LEU A 62 -6.04 14.03 4.98
CA LEU A 62 -5.77 15.18 4.11
C LEU A 62 -6.12 16.51 4.79
N ASN A 63 -7.23 16.55 5.54
CA ASN A 63 -7.57 17.72 6.36
C ASN A 63 -6.53 18.03 7.44
N THR A 64 -5.85 17.01 7.98
CA THR A 64 -4.72 17.20 8.89
C THR A 64 -3.50 17.74 8.13
N ILE A 65 -3.12 17.11 7.02
CA ILE A 65 -1.97 17.54 6.19
C ILE A 65 -2.10 19.00 5.75
N ARG A 66 -3.30 19.43 5.40
CA ARG A 66 -3.58 20.83 5.01
C ARG A 66 -3.20 21.84 6.09
N LYS A 67 -3.28 21.46 7.37
CA LYS A 67 -2.96 22.31 8.53
C LYS A 67 -1.47 22.28 8.89
N MET A 68 -0.71 21.31 8.37
CA MET A 68 0.70 21.16 8.71
C MET A 68 1.53 22.28 8.05
N PRO A 69 2.47 22.89 8.79
CA PRO A 69 3.43 23.85 8.23
C PRO A 69 4.20 23.24 7.06
N ARG A 70 4.40 24.00 5.98
CA ARG A 70 5.04 23.55 4.74
C ARG A 70 6.00 24.61 4.21
N HIS A 71 6.99 24.19 3.44
CA HIS A 71 7.90 25.08 2.72
C HIS A 71 7.72 24.86 1.22
N ARG A 72 7.27 25.89 0.47
CA ARG A 72 7.02 25.79 -0.98
C ARG A 72 6.17 24.56 -1.37
N GLY A 73 5.13 24.31 -0.59
CA GLY A 73 4.24 23.14 -0.71
C GLY A 73 4.80 21.82 -0.19
N HIS A 74 6.11 21.69 0.04
CA HIS A 74 6.72 20.49 0.60
C HIS A 74 6.49 20.38 2.11
N LEU A 75 6.30 19.14 2.55
CA LEU A 75 6.36 18.77 3.97
C LEU A 75 7.83 18.66 4.41
N TYR A 76 8.09 19.02 5.67
CA TYR A 76 9.35 18.74 6.36
C TYR A 76 9.56 17.24 6.55
N ASN A 77 10.82 16.83 6.71
CA ASN A 77 11.22 15.44 6.94
C ASN A 77 10.49 14.77 8.11
N TRP A 78 10.21 15.52 9.19
CA TRP A 78 9.57 15.00 10.39
C TRP A 78 8.58 15.97 11.01
N TYR A 79 7.46 15.43 11.47
CA TYR A 79 6.48 16.11 12.32
C TYR A 79 6.13 15.26 13.51
N ASP A 80 5.84 15.86 14.65
CA ASP A 80 5.15 15.20 15.74
C ASP A 80 3.66 15.01 15.36
N THR A 81 3.19 13.77 15.41
CA THR A 81 1.84 13.36 14.97
C THR A 81 0.73 13.87 15.88
N ARG A 82 1.03 14.25 17.12
CA ARG A 82 0.05 14.71 18.12
C ARG A 82 -0.12 16.23 18.06
N THR A 83 0.96 16.97 17.83
CA THR A 83 1.00 18.44 17.84
C THR A 83 1.01 19.06 16.45
N LEU A 84 1.34 18.27 15.40
CA LEU A 84 1.54 18.71 14.02
C LEU A 84 2.70 19.69 13.83
N GLN A 85 3.56 19.85 14.84
CA GLN A 85 4.74 20.69 14.75
C GLN A 85 5.87 19.95 14.00
N PRO A 86 6.58 20.63 13.09
CA PRO A 86 7.74 20.04 12.46
C PRO A 86 8.87 19.87 13.50
N LEU A 87 9.64 18.79 13.36
CA LEU A 87 10.71 18.46 14.29
C LEU A 87 12.06 18.92 13.71
N PRO A 88 12.92 19.60 14.51
CA PRO A 88 14.24 20.01 14.04
C PRO A 88 15.17 18.79 13.84
N PRO A 89 16.14 18.87 12.91
CA PRO A 89 16.38 19.99 11.99
C PRO A 89 15.32 20.07 10.88
N LEU A 90 14.90 21.30 10.56
CA LEU A 90 13.87 21.56 9.54
C LEU A 90 14.42 21.36 8.12
N PHE A 91 14.18 20.18 7.56
CA PHE A 91 14.74 19.77 6.28
C PHE A 91 13.65 19.36 5.28
N ILE A 92 13.79 19.76 4.03
CA ILE A 92 12.96 19.26 2.93
C ILE A 92 13.76 18.20 2.18
N SER A 93 13.30 16.95 2.23
CA SER A 93 13.92 15.82 1.56
C SER A 93 13.37 15.66 0.14
N THR A 94 14.26 15.60 -0.85
CA THR A 94 13.87 15.39 -2.26
C THR A 94 13.24 14.02 -2.47
N VAL A 95 13.79 12.98 -1.82
CA VAL A 95 13.28 11.60 -1.89
C VAL A 95 11.89 11.52 -1.28
N ASP A 96 11.72 12.02 -0.05
CA ASP A 96 10.42 11.97 0.63
C ASP A 96 9.36 12.77 -0.14
N SER A 97 9.76 13.88 -0.75
CA SER A 97 8.88 14.69 -1.59
C SER A 97 8.47 13.94 -2.85
N GLY A 98 9.41 13.26 -3.52
CA GLY A 98 9.14 12.43 -4.69
C GLY A 98 8.18 11.29 -4.38
N ASN A 99 8.42 10.58 -3.27
CA ASN A 99 7.58 9.51 -2.77
C ASN A 99 6.16 10.01 -2.48
N LEU A 100 6.03 11.15 -1.80
CA LEU A 100 4.74 11.72 -1.48
C LEU A 100 3.96 12.12 -2.74
N VAL A 101 4.59 12.77 -3.72
CA VAL A 101 3.90 13.11 -4.98
C VAL A 101 3.47 11.86 -5.72
N ALA A 102 4.31 10.83 -5.79
CA ALA A 102 3.92 9.56 -6.40
C ALA A 102 2.69 8.95 -5.71
N SER A 103 2.67 8.97 -4.37
CA SER A 103 1.52 8.54 -3.60
C SER A 103 0.27 9.41 -3.80
N LEU A 104 0.42 10.72 -3.97
CA LEU A 104 -0.70 11.65 -4.21
C LEU A 104 -1.28 11.48 -5.61
N TRP A 105 -0.46 11.31 -6.65
CA TRP A 105 -0.95 10.97 -8.00
C TRP A 105 -1.62 9.61 -8.02
N THR A 106 -1.06 8.63 -7.31
CA THR A 106 -1.68 7.31 -7.11
C THR A 106 -3.04 7.46 -6.42
N LEU A 107 -3.15 8.27 -5.36
CA LEU A 107 -4.41 8.57 -4.67
C LEU A 107 -5.42 9.25 -5.58
N GLN A 108 -4.98 10.23 -6.36
CA GLN A 108 -5.84 10.92 -7.30
C GLN A 108 -6.46 9.94 -8.30
N GLN A 109 -5.64 9.12 -8.95
CA GLN A 109 -6.10 8.19 -9.96
C GLN A 109 -6.86 7.00 -9.37
N GLY A 110 -6.49 6.52 -8.18
CA GLY A 110 -7.23 5.49 -7.45
C GLY A 110 -8.64 5.93 -7.06
N CYS A 111 -8.82 7.18 -6.62
CA CYS A 111 -10.14 7.76 -6.34
C CYS A 111 -11.01 7.85 -7.60
N LEU A 112 -10.44 8.25 -8.74
CA LEU A 112 -11.16 8.31 -10.02
C LEU A 112 -11.49 6.91 -10.55
N HIS A 113 -10.55 5.97 -10.41
CA HIS A 113 -10.75 4.58 -10.79
C HIS A 113 -11.95 3.94 -10.05
N LEU A 114 -12.14 4.25 -8.77
CA LEU A 114 -13.30 3.75 -8.00
C LEU A 114 -14.66 4.20 -8.57
N LEU A 115 -14.72 5.29 -9.35
CA LEU A 115 -15.96 5.72 -10.02
C LEU A 115 -16.39 4.73 -11.10
N ASP A 116 -15.40 4.09 -11.74
CA ASP A 116 -15.60 3.09 -12.80
C ASP A 116 -15.78 1.67 -12.24
N GLN A 117 -15.55 1.46 -10.95
CA GLN A 117 -15.69 0.15 -10.32
C GLN A 117 -17.12 -0.12 -9.82
N PRO A 118 -17.56 -1.39 -9.84
CA PRO A 118 -18.80 -1.78 -9.19
C PRO A 118 -18.79 -1.46 -7.69
N ILE A 119 -19.91 -1.00 -7.14
CA ILE A 119 -20.00 -0.77 -5.68
C ILE A 119 -19.99 -2.09 -4.88
N LEU A 120 -20.54 -3.16 -5.47
CA LEU A 120 -20.53 -4.51 -4.92
C LEU A 120 -19.41 -5.34 -5.56
N ARG A 121 -18.19 -5.18 -5.05
CA ARG A 121 -17.05 -5.99 -5.47
C ARG A 121 -16.96 -7.27 -4.66
N ARG A 122 -16.56 -8.37 -5.30
CA ARG A 122 -16.30 -9.65 -4.61
C ARG A 122 -15.23 -9.51 -3.52
N GLY A 123 -14.28 -8.59 -3.71
CA GLY A 123 -13.27 -8.24 -2.70
C GLY A 123 -13.86 -7.91 -1.33
N LEU A 124 -15.06 -7.32 -1.23
CA LEU A 124 -15.72 -7.06 0.07
C LEU A 124 -16.05 -8.36 0.83
N ALA A 125 -16.38 -9.43 0.12
CA ALA A 125 -16.58 -10.74 0.72
C ALA A 125 -15.24 -11.42 1.06
N GLU A 126 -14.25 -11.28 0.18
CA GLU A 126 -12.91 -11.84 0.39
C GLU A 126 -12.26 -11.24 1.64
N GLY A 127 -12.25 -9.91 1.78
CA GLY A 127 -11.75 -9.24 2.97
C GLY A 127 -12.48 -9.67 4.27
N PHE A 128 -13.78 -10.01 4.21
CA PHE A 128 -14.48 -10.60 5.36
C PHE A 128 -14.02 -12.06 5.62
N LEU A 129 -13.86 -12.85 4.56
CA LEU A 129 -13.42 -14.24 4.64
C LEU A 129 -11.98 -14.38 5.14
N ASP A 130 -11.10 -13.45 4.83
CA ASP A 130 -9.72 -13.45 5.32
C ASP A 130 -9.68 -13.39 6.85
N HIS A 131 -10.52 -12.57 7.48
CA HIS A 131 -10.62 -12.55 8.95
C HIS A 131 -11.19 -13.86 9.51
N LEU A 132 -12.14 -14.51 8.81
CA LEU A 132 -12.64 -15.83 9.22
C LEU A 132 -11.59 -16.94 9.04
N GLN A 133 -10.72 -16.81 8.05
CA GLN A 133 -9.59 -17.71 7.81
C GLN A 133 -8.62 -17.63 8.99
N GLU A 134 -8.21 -16.42 9.39
CA GLU A 134 -7.33 -16.20 10.54
C GLU A 134 -7.94 -16.75 11.85
N LEU A 135 -9.22 -16.51 12.09
CA LEU A 135 -9.92 -17.12 13.24
C LEU A 135 -9.93 -18.66 13.18
N SER A 136 -9.98 -19.23 11.98
CA SER A 136 -9.95 -20.68 11.80
C SER A 136 -8.55 -21.28 12.02
N GLU A 137 -7.51 -20.53 11.67
CA GLU A 137 -6.11 -20.88 11.94
C GLU A 137 -5.79 -20.80 13.44
N LEU A 138 -6.35 -19.79 14.13
CA LEU A 138 -6.32 -19.68 15.60
C LEU A 138 -7.20 -20.73 16.32
N GLY A 139 -7.94 -21.55 15.59
CA GLY A 139 -8.79 -22.60 16.16
C GLY A 139 -10.09 -22.09 16.81
N THR A 140 -10.43 -20.82 16.69
CA THR A 140 -11.62 -20.20 17.28
C THR A 140 -12.83 -20.20 16.35
N PHE A 141 -12.62 -20.49 15.05
CA PHE A 141 -13.69 -20.63 14.05
C PHE A 141 -13.66 -21.99 13.33
N PRO A 142 -14.78 -22.73 13.21
CA PRO A 142 -14.78 -24.07 12.62
C PRO A 142 -14.41 -24.11 11.13
N LYS A 143 -13.34 -24.84 10.78
CA LYS A 143 -12.86 -25.03 9.38
C LYS A 143 -13.96 -25.50 8.41
N ARG A 144 -14.83 -26.41 8.84
CA ARG A 144 -15.96 -26.91 8.03
C ARG A 144 -16.97 -25.82 7.70
N LEU A 145 -17.21 -24.89 8.63
CA LEU A 145 -18.13 -23.78 8.40
C LEU A 145 -17.49 -22.77 7.44
N LEU A 146 -16.21 -22.44 7.64
CA LEU A 146 -15.45 -21.59 6.72
C LEU A 146 -15.49 -22.11 5.28
N THR A 147 -15.19 -23.40 5.08
CA THR A 147 -15.22 -24.04 3.75
C THR A 147 -16.59 -23.88 3.07
N ARG A 148 -17.69 -24.02 3.82
CA ARG A 148 -19.05 -23.84 3.30
C ARG A 148 -19.34 -22.39 2.90
N ILE A 149 -18.86 -21.42 3.68
CA ILE A 149 -19.05 -19.99 3.38
C ILE A 149 -18.22 -19.62 2.15
N GLN A 150 -16.95 -20.06 2.07
CA GLN A 150 -16.08 -19.88 0.91
C GLN A 150 -16.67 -20.51 -0.37
N ALA A 151 -17.28 -21.69 -0.27
CA ALA A 151 -17.98 -22.28 -1.41
C ALA A 151 -19.15 -21.42 -1.90
N LYS A 152 -19.94 -20.87 -0.97
CA LYS A 152 -21.06 -19.97 -1.30
C LYS A 152 -20.60 -18.61 -1.84
N SER A 153 -19.50 -18.06 -1.35
CA SER A 153 -18.98 -16.77 -1.84
C SER A 153 -18.46 -16.84 -3.29
N ARG A 154 -18.21 -18.06 -3.79
CA ARG A 154 -17.84 -18.32 -5.19
C ARG A 154 -19.03 -18.41 -6.15
N THR A 155 -20.26 -18.39 -5.64
CA THR A 155 -21.50 -18.36 -6.44
C THR A 155 -21.97 -16.93 -6.71
N ASP A 156 -22.96 -16.75 -7.60
CA ASP A 156 -23.59 -15.45 -7.88
C ASP A 156 -24.40 -14.90 -6.68
N ASP A 157 -24.73 -15.77 -5.72
CA ASP A 157 -25.45 -15.46 -4.47
C ASP A 157 -24.52 -15.08 -3.30
N TRP A 158 -23.26 -14.74 -3.59
CA TRP A 158 -22.26 -14.43 -2.57
C TRP A 158 -22.70 -13.32 -1.61
N THR A 159 -23.43 -12.31 -2.12
CA THR A 159 -23.95 -11.20 -1.31
C THR A 159 -24.90 -11.69 -0.23
N VAL A 160 -25.80 -12.61 -0.56
CA VAL A 160 -26.74 -13.23 0.38
C VAL A 160 -26.00 -14.07 1.42
N ALA A 161 -24.96 -14.79 1.00
CA ALA A 161 -24.14 -15.60 1.90
C ALA A 161 -23.46 -14.76 2.98
N VAL A 162 -22.92 -13.60 2.63
CA VAL A 162 -22.29 -12.68 3.58
C VAL A 162 -23.33 -11.98 4.45
N VAL A 163 -24.41 -11.41 3.89
CA VAL A 163 -25.44 -10.70 4.69
C VAL A 163 -26.04 -11.56 5.76
N LYS A 164 -26.35 -12.83 5.44
CA LYS A 164 -27.02 -13.76 6.36
C LYS A 164 -26.10 -14.32 7.43
N PHE A 165 -24.80 -13.99 7.42
CA PHE A 165 -23.88 -14.44 8.45
C PHE A 165 -24.32 -13.96 9.84
N PRO A 166 -24.39 -14.85 10.86
CA PRO A 166 -24.87 -14.48 12.18
C PRO A 166 -23.80 -13.70 12.96
N ALA A 167 -23.97 -12.38 13.11
CA ALA A 167 -23.04 -11.51 13.84
C ALA A 167 -22.74 -11.98 15.27
N ALA A 168 -23.73 -12.59 15.94
CA ALA A 168 -23.58 -13.18 17.27
C ALA A 168 -22.52 -14.30 17.34
N ALA A 169 -22.19 -14.94 16.20
CA ALA A 169 -21.12 -15.93 16.16
C ALA A 169 -19.74 -15.28 16.41
N LEU A 170 -19.50 -14.10 15.85
CA LEU A 170 -18.25 -13.35 16.02
C LEU A 170 -18.15 -12.70 17.40
N ALA A 171 -19.25 -12.11 17.87
CA ALA A 171 -19.29 -11.47 19.20
C ALA A 171 -18.93 -12.46 20.33
N ARG A 172 -19.38 -13.72 20.22
CA ARG A 172 -19.04 -14.77 21.19
C ARG A 172 -17.56 -15.15 21.18
N ILE A 173 -16.90 -15.12 20.02
CA ILE A 173 -15.45 -15.42 19.93
C ILE A 173 -14.66 -14.37 20.70
N GLY A 174 -14.94 -13.08 20.48
CA GLY A 174 -14.25 -12.00 21.20
C GLY A 174 -14.50 -12.01 22.70
N ALA A 175 -15.72 -12.36 23.14
CA ALA A 175 -16.08 -12.44 24.55
C ALA A 175 -15.44 -13.63 25.29
N ASN A 176 -15.21 -14.74 24.59
CA ASN A 176 -14.62 -15.96 25.16
C ASN A 176 -13.09 -15.98 25.08
N GLU A 177 -12.46 -14.92 24.55
CA GLU A 177 -11.01 -14.84 24.41
C GLU A 177 -10.34 -14.78 25.78
N THR A 178 -9.39 -15.70 26.00
CA THR A 178 -8.58 -15.81 27.22
C THR A 178 -7.11 -15.46 26.98
N ASP A 179 -6.66 -15.40 25.72
CA ASP A 179 -5.30 -14.98 25.38
C ASP A 179 -5.08 -13.50 25.72
N PRO A 180 -4.08 -13.16 26.56
CA PRO A 180 -3.71 -11.77 26.83
C PRO A 180 -3.33 -10.97 25.58
N ALA A 181 -2.79 -11.61 24.54
CA ALA A 181 -2.46 -10.94 23.28
C ALA A 181 -3.72 -10.60 22.46
N GLY A 182 -4.86 -11.21 22.77
CA GLY A 182 -6.16 -10.84 22.21
C GLY A 182 -6.31 -11.00 20.70
N LYS A 183 -5.49 -11.84 20.04
CA LYS A 183 -5.48 -11.96 18.58
C LYS A 183 -6.84 -12.40 18.02
N ALA A 184 -7.47 -13.43 18.58
CA ALA A 184 -8.76 -13.88 18.04
C ALA A 184 -9.88 -12.87 18.35
N ARG A 185 -9.81 -12.18 19.49
CA ARG A 185 -10.71 -11.04 19.76
C ARG A 185 -10.59 -9.97 18.69
N TRP A 186 -9.37 -9.55 18.33
CA TRP A 186 -9.15 -8.54 17.30
C TRP A 186 -9.72 -8.97 15.94
N PHE A 187 -9.41 -10.17 15.46
CA PHE A 187 -9.93 -10.67 14.18
C PHE A 187 -11.46 -10.82 14.19
N ALA A 188 -12.05 -11.23 15.31
CA ALA A 188 -13.50 -11.33 15.45
C ALA A 188 -14.19 -9.95 15.42
N GLU A 189 -13.60 -8.96 16.07
CA GLU A 189 -14.07 -7.57 16.03
C GLU A 189 -13.97 -7.00 14.62
N GLN A 190 -12.83 -7.17 13.94
CA GLN A 190 -12.65 -6.70 12.57
C GLN A 190 -13.60 -7.43 11.59
N ALA A 191 -13.78 -8.74 11.72
CA ALA A 191 -14.76 -9.50 10.93
C ALA A 191 -16.19 -8.96 11.14
N LEU A 192 -16.55 -8.61 12.38
CA LEU A 192 -17.85 -8.02 12.70
C LEU A 192 -18.00 -6.63 12.06
N VAL A 193 -16.95 -5.81 12.10
CA VAL A 193 -16.93 -4.52 11.40
C VAL A 193 -17.11 -4.73 9.91
N ARG A 194 -16.35 -5.62 9.26
CA ARG A 194 -16.48 -5.91 7.81
C ARG A 194 -17.89 -6.37 7.44
N LEU A 195 -18.49 -7.27 8.22
CA LEU A 195 -19.87 -7.73 8.02
C LEU A 195 -20.89 -6.58 8.12
N ASN A 196 -20.75 -5.72 9.12
CA ASN A 196 -21.66 -4.59 9.31
C ASN A 196 -21.50 -3.53 8.22
N GLN A 197 -20.27 -3.27 7.79
CA GLN A 197 -20.00 -2.34 6.69
C GLN A 197 -20.52 -2.87 5.36
N PHE A 198 -20.39 -4.18 5.11
CA PHE A 198 -21.00 -4.82 3.94
C PHE A 198 -22.53 -4.67 3.93
N ARG A 199 -23.18 -4.91 5.08
CA ARG A 199 -24.63 -4.68 5.22
C ARG A 199 -25.02 -3.22 4.97
N ARG A 200 -24.22 -2.26 5.46
CA ARG A 200 -24.42 -0.84 5.21
C ARG A 200 -24.27 -0.51 3.72
N VAL A 201 -23.28 -1.08 3.03
CA VAL A 201 -23.11 -0.90 1.58
C VAL A 201 -24.36 -1.36 0.83
N LEU A 202 -24.89 -2.53 1.16
CA LEU A 202 -26.12 -3.02 0.52
C LEU A 202 -27.30 -2.10 0.78
N VAL A 203 -27.55 -1.69 2.02
CA VAL A 203 -28.67 -0.78 2.33
C VAL A 203 -28.53 0.56 1.59
N ARG A 204 -27.31 1.13 1.55
CA ARG A 204 -27.04 2.48 1.04
C ARG A 204 -26.79 2.57 -0.46
N PHE A 205 -26.40 1.49 -1.12
CA PHE A 205 -26.02 1.57 -2.54
C PHE A 205 -26.66 0.49 -3.41
N ALA A 206 -27.05 -0.64 -2.82
CA ALA A 206 -27.67 -1.74 -3.56
C ALA A 206 -28.86 -2.38 -2.81
N PRO A 207 -29.87 -1.60 -2.37
CA PRO A 207 -30.91 -2.12 -1.48
C PRO A 207 -31.72 -3.25 -2.12
N TRP A 208 -31.86 -3.28 -3.45
CA TRP A 208 -32.54 -4.36 -4.17
C TRP A 208 -31.85 -5.72 -4.05
N MET A 209 -30.61 -5.77 -3.56
CA MET A 209 -29.85 -6.99 -3.26
C MET A 209 -30.12 -7.54 -1.85
N LEU A 210 -30.87 -6.82 -1.01
CA LEU A 210 -31.21 -7.32 0.33
C LEU A 210 -32.07 -8.59 0.24
N PRO A 211 -31.91 -9.55 1.18
CA PRO A 211 -32.72 -10.77 1.20
C PRO A 211 -34.23 -10.51 1.22
N ASP A 212 -34.66 -9.42 1.84
CA ASP A 212 -36.06 -9.01 1.97
C ASP A 212 -36.76 -8.77 0.63
N PHE A 213 -36.00 -8.50 -0.45
CA PHE A 213 -36.53 -8.27 -1.80
C PHE A 213 -36.30 -9.45 -2.75
N ALA A 214 -36.04 -10.65 -2.22
CA ALA A 214 -35.82 -11.85 -3.03
C ALA A 214 -37.00 -12.18 -3.95
N GLU A 215 -38.23 -11.99 -3.49
CA GLU A 215 -39.43 -12.22 -4.32
C GLU A 215 -39.54 -11.19 -5.45
N LEU A 216 -39.19 -9.92 -5.20
CA LEU A 216 -39.18 -8.88 -6.24
C LEU A 216 -38.09 -9.13 -7.31
N ARG A 217 -37.01 -9.85 -6.97
CA ARG A 217 -35.98 -10.28 -7.94
C ARG A 217 -36.48 -11.36 -8.90
N ARG A 218 -37.56 -12.08 -8.56
CA ARG A 218 -38.20 -13.08 -9.42
C ARG A 218 -39.33 -12.48 -10.27
N ASP A 219 -39.68 -11.22 -10.04
CA ASP A 219 -40.74 -10.53 -10.78
C ASP A 219 -40.15 -9.79 -11.99
N ASP A 220 -40.31 -10.40 -13.16
CA ASP A 220 -39.80 -9.86 -14.44
C ASP A 220 -40.38 -8.48 -14.79
N SER A 221 -41.53 -8.10 -14.21
CA SER A 221 -42.17 -6.82 -14.49
C SER A 221 -41.44 -5.61 -13.89
N ILE A 222 -40.66 -5.82 -12.81
CA ILE A 222 -39.92 -4.74 -12.12
C ILE A 222 -38.52 -4.57 -12.70
N SER A 223 -37.90 -5.67 -13.17
CA SER A 223 -36.54 -5.72 -13.75
C SER A 223 -35.49 -5.02 -12.86
N LEU A 224 -34.99 -5.71 -11.83
CA LEU A 224 -34.03 -5.14 -10.90
C LEU A 224 -32.62 -4.98 -11.50
N PRO A 225 -31.82 -4.00 -11.02
CA PRO A 225 -30.50 -3.73 -11.58
C PRO A 225 -29.51 -4.87 -11.38
N ARG A 226 -28.55 -4.98 -12.30
CA ARG A 226 -27.42 -5.92 -12.21
C ARG A 226 -26.47 -5.55 -11.06
N GLN A 227 -25.63 -6.51 -10.63
CA GLN A 227 -24.69 -6.31 -9.51
C GLN A 227 -23.42 -5.56 -9.92
N ASP A 228 -23.04 -5.62 -11.19
CA ASP A 228 -21.78 -5.15 -11.77
C ASP A 228 -21.81 -3.68 -12.22
N LEU A 229 -22.80 -2.91 -11.76
CA LEU A 229 -22.95 -1.49 -12.11
C LEU A 229 -21.86 -0.65 -11.48
N SER A 230 -21.15 0.13 -12.31
CA SER A 230 -20.15 1.07 -11.82
C SER A 230 -20.77 2.15 -10.94
N LEU A 231 -20.00 2.68 -9.99
CA LEU A 231 -20.47 3.72 -9.10
C LEU A 231 -21.00 4.96 -9.86
N LYS A 232 -20.35 5.34 -10.96
CA LYS A 232 -20.78 6.49 -11.79
C LYS A 232 -22.13 6.30 -12.49
N GLU A 233 -22.51 5.06 -12.83
CA GLU A 233 -23.79 4.74 -13.49
C GLU A 233 -24.96 4.66 -12.50
N LEU A 234 -24.63 4.43 -11.23
CA LEU A 234 -25.59 4.11 -10.19
C LEU A 234 -26.70 5.18 -10.00
N PRO A 235 -26.42 6.50 -9.99
CA PRO A 235 -27.48 7.51 -9.86
C PRO A 235 -28.56 7.43 -10.94
N ASP A 236 -28.16 7.21 -12.20
CA ASP A 236 -29.09 7.15 -13.33
C ASP A 236 -29.91 5.86 -13.30
N VAL A 237 -29.27 4.73 -12.97
CA VAL A 237 -29.96 3.45 -12.81
C VAL A 237 -30.98 3.53 -11.68
N LEU A 238 -30.63 4.14 -10.56
CA LEU A 238 -31.54 4.30 -9.42
C LEU A 238 -32.72 5.22 -9.74
N THR A 239 -32.49 6.26 -10.55
CA THR A 239 -33.57 7.14 -11.03
C THR A 239 -34.58 6.36 -11.87
N ARG A 240 -34.11 5.53 -12.82
CA ARG A 240 -34.97 4.66 -13.63
C ARG A 240 -35.67 3.59 -12.79
N LEU A 241 -34.99 3.02 -11.79
CA LEU A 241 -35.60 2.06 -10.88
C LEU A 241 -36.71 2.70 -10.05
N ALA A 242 -36.49 3.88 -9.47
CA ALA A 242 -37.52 4.60 -8.72
C ALA A 242 -38.79 4.84 -9.56
N ALA A 243 -38.63 5.31 -10.80
CA ALA A 243 -39.75 5.53 -11.72
C ALA A 243 -40.56 4.24 -11.99
N ARG A 244 -39.89 3.10 -12.20
CA ARG A 244 -40.56 1.81 -12.40
C ARG A 244 -41.29 1.33 -11.14
N LEU A 245 -40.70 1.52 -9.97
CA LEU A 245 -41.34 1.18 -8.70
C LEU A 245 -42.59 2.04 -8.45
N HIS A 246 -42.56 3.33 -8.81
CA HIS A 246 -43.75 4.19 -8.77
C HIS A 246 -44.87 3.66 -9.68
N LEU A 247 -44.57 3.34 -10.94
CA LEU A 247 -45.55 2.79 -11.87
C LEU A 247 -46.15 1.46 -11.37
N ALA A 248 -45.33 0.58 -10.78
CA ALA A 248 -45.78 -0.67 -10.18
C ALA A 248 -46.74 -0.44 -9.00
N LEU A 249 -46.53 0.62 -8.21
CA LEU A 249 -47.42 0.98 -7.10
C LEU A 249 -48.75 1.61 -7.56
N GLU A 250 -48.73 2.34 -8.69
CA GLU A 250 -49.91 2.96 -9.30
C GLU A 250 -50.81 1.95 -10.02
N SER A 251 -50.25 0.85 -10.51
CA SER A 251 -50.95 -0.23 -11.24
C SER A 251 -51.96 -1.03 -10.38
N ASN A 252 -52.13 -0.64 -9.11
CA ASN A 252 -53.17 -1.08 -8.17
C ASN A 252 -53.26 -2.61 -7.97
N PRO A 253 -52.26 -3.25 -7.35
CA PRO A 253 -52.29 -4.67 -7.07
C PRO A 253 -53.54 -5.04 -6.22
N PRO A 254 -54.21 -6.18 -6.47
CA PRO A 254 -55.40 -6.59 -5.73
C PRO A 254 -55.13 -6.67 -4.23
N ARG A 255 -56.16 -6.48 -3.38
CA ARG A 255 -56.08 -6.48 -1.90
C ARG A 255 -55.40 -7.73 -1.30
N SER A 256 -55.22 -8.81 -2.06
CA SER A 256 -54.48 -10.02 -1.69
C SER A 256 -52.94 -9.86 -1.70
N GLN A 257 -52.38 -8.73 -2.16
CA GLN A 257 -50.94 -8.51 -2.34
C GLN A 257 -50.33 -7.42 -1.43
N VAL A 258 -50.91 -7.19 -0.23
CA VAL A 258 -50.42 -6.17 0.73
C VAL A 258 -48.92 -6.31 1.04
N ALA A 259 -48.41 -7.54 1.18
CA ALA A 259 -47.00 -7.79 1.44
C ALA A 259 -46.07 -7.35 0.29
N GLN A 260 -46.51 -7.54 -0.97
CA GLN A 260 -45.78 -7.09 -2.15
C GLN A 260 -45.78 -5.57 -2.25
N ARG A 261 -46.94 -4.94 -2.00
CA ARG A 261 -47.06 -3.47 -1.94
C ARG A 261 -46.13 -2.87 -0.88
N ASN A 262 -46.13 -3.40 0.33
CA ASN A 262 -45.23 -2.94 1.40
C ASN A 262 -43.74 -3.11 1.01
N SER A 263 -43.41 -4.19 0.30
CA SER A 263 -42.04 -4.44 -0.19
C SER A 263 -41.64 -3.42 -1.26
N LEU A 264 -42.55 -3.07 -2.18
CA LEU A 264 -42.34 -2.04 -3.20
C LEU A 264 -42.15 -0.64 -2.57
N GLU A 265 -43.04 -0.25 -1.64
CA GLU A 265 -42.95 1.05 -0.94
C GLU A 265 -41.63 1.16 -0.16
N ARG A 266 -41.23 0.09 0.54
CA ARG A 266 -39.95 0.04 1.27
C ARG A 266 -38.76 0.12 0.33
N LEU A 267 -38.76 -0.64 -0.78
CA LEU A 267 -37.67 -0.60 -1.76
C LEU A 267 -37.54 0.79 -2.39
N LEU A 268 -38.65 1.42 -2.75
CA LEU A 268 -38.66 2.77 -3.33
C LEU A 268 -38.03 3.82 -2.39
N SER A 269 -38.36 3.76 -1.11
CA SER A 269 -37.74 4.62 -0.07
C SER A 269 -36.23 4.42 0.00
N LEU A 270 -35.77 3.16 0.05
CA LEU A 270 -34.34 2.83 0.09
C LEU A 270 -33.61 3.23 -1.20
N VAL A 271 -34.23 3.06 -2.38
CA VAL A 271 -33.66 3.44 -3.68
C VAL A 271 -33.45 4.96 -3.76
N SER A 272 -34.39 5.74 -3.24
CA SER A 272 -34.28 7.20 -3.21
C SER A 272 -33.11 7.65 -2.34
N GLY A 273 -32.97 7.06 -1.14
CA GLY A 273 -31.81 7.29 -0.26
C GLY A 273 -30.50 6.83 -0.90
N ALA A 274 -30.50 5.67 -1.55
CA ALA A 274 -29.33 5.11 -2.21
C ALA A 274 -28.82 5.99 -3.35
N ARG A 275 -29.73 6.66 -4.08
CA ARG A 275 -29.35 7.62 -5.12
C ARG A 275 -28.60 8.80 -4.54
N MET A 276 -29.10 9.36 -3.44
CA MET A 276 -28.45 10.49 -2.75
C MET A 276 -27.08 10.09 -2.20
N ASP A 277 -26.98 8.91 -1.59
CA ASP A 277 -25.72 8.38 -1.07
C ASP A 277 -24.70 8.14 -2.19
N SER A 278 -25.15 7.63 -3.35
CA SER A 278 -24.28 7.40 -4.51
C SER A 278 -23.73 8.70 -5.07
N VAL A 279 -24.57 9.73 -5.25
CA VAL A 279 -24.14 11.06 -5.71
C VAL A 279 -23.13 11.67 -4.74
N ARG A 280 -23.38 11.57 -3.42
CA ARG A 280 -22.44 12.07 -2.41
C ARG A 280 -21.10 11.35 -2.46
N LEU A 281 -21.11 10.02 -2.53
CA LEU A 281 -19.86 9.24 -2.59
C LEU A 281 -19.04 9.59 -3.83
N ILE A 282 -19.68 9.78 -4.99
CA ILE A 282 -19.01 10.24 -6.22
C ILE A 282 -18.36 11.61 -6.00
N GLN A 283 -19.10 12.57 -5.43
CA GLN A 283 -18.61 13.91 -5.16
C GLN A 283 -17.42 13.90 -4.18
N ASP A 284 -17.50 13.07 -3.13
CA ASP A 284 -16.44 12.95 -2.14
C ASP A 284 -15.17 12.34 -2.76
N LEU A 285 -15.29 11.30 -3.58
CA LEU A 285 -14.17 10.70 -4.31
C LEU A 285 -13.51 11.69 -5.28
N GLN A 286 -14.31 12.45 -6.03
CA GLN A 286 -13.83 13.51 -6.92
C GLN A 286 -13.12 14.63 -6.13
N SER A 287 -13.66 15.00 -4.98
CA SER A 287 -13.06 16.01 -4.09
C SER A 287 -11.72 15.54 -3.53
N LEU A 288 -11.62 14.28 -3.11
CA LEU A 288 -10.37 13.66 -2.68
C LEU A 288 -9.33 13.62 -3.80
N ALA A 289 -9.75 13.25 -5.01
CA ALA A 289 -8.87 13.24 -6.17
C ALA A 289 -8.32 14.64 -6.48
N ALA A 290 -9.20 15.66 -6.46
CA ALA A 290 -8.80 17.05 -6.68
C ALA A 290 -7.87 17.58 -5.58
N GLU A 291 -8.13 17.24 -4.31
CA GLU A 291 -7.27 17.65 -3.19
C GLU A 291 -5.89 17.00 -3.27
N ALA A 292 -5.81 15.70 -3.58
CA ALA A 292 -4.55 15.00 -3.77
C ALA A 292 -3.72 15.61 -4.92
N GLY A 293 -4.36 15.86 -6.06
CA GLY A 293 -3.73 16.52 -7.20
C GLY A 293 -3.24 17.94 -6.87
N LYS A 294 -4.03 18.71 -6.12
CA LYS A 294 -3.65 20.05 -5.67
C LYS A 294 -2.43 20.04 -4.74
N LEU A 295 -2.36 19.09 -3.80
CA LEU A 295 -1.20 18.95 -2.92
C LEU A 295 0.06 18.61 -3.71
N ALA A 296 -0.03 17.71 -4.69
CA ALA A 296 1.08 17.36 -5.56
C ALA A 296 1.53 18.52 -6.46
N GLU A 297 0.58 19.34 -6.95
CA GLU A 297 0.89 20.51 -7.77
C GLU A 297 1.67 21.57 -6.97
N GLN A 298 1.31 21.78 -5.70
CA GLN A 298 1.91 22.79 -4.83
C GLN A 298 3.38 22.52 -4.48
N MET A 299 3.86 21.28 -4.62
CA MET A 299 5.23 20.90 -4.28
C MET A 299 6.19 21.27 -5.42
N GLU A 300 6.99 22.33 -5.22
CA GLU A 300 7.93 22.88 -6.20
C GLU A 300 9.31 22.19 -6.17
N PHE A 301 9.58 21.24 -7.06
CA PHE A 301 10.90 20.60 -7.20
C PHE A 301 11.97 21.50 -7.84
N GLY A 302 11.59 22.53 -8.59
CA GLY A 302 12.54 23.38 -9.31
C GLY A 302 13.62 24.02 -8.42
N PHE A 303 13.32 24.37 -7.16
CA PHE A 303 14.31 24.94 -6.24
C PHE A 303 15.25 23.89 -5.63
N LEU A 304 14.89 22.61 -5.66
CA LEU A 304 15.72 21.49 -5.21
C LEU A 304 16.73 21.04 -6.29
N TRP A 305 16.61 21.56 -7.52
CA TRP A 305 17.51 21.24 -8.63
C TRP A 305 18.78 22.10 -8.60
N SER A 306 19.94 21.45 -8.53
CA SER A 306 21.22 22.14 -8.58
C SER A 306 21.55 22.52 -10.02
N ARG A 307 21.53 23.83 -10.33
CA ARG A 307 21.88 24.33 -11.67
C ARG A 307 23.31 24.00 -12.09
N GLN A 308 24.24 23.98 -11.13
CA GLN A 308 25.65 23.70 -11.38
C GLN A 308 25.87 22.23 -11.73
N ARG A 309 25.25 21.32 -10.95
CA ARG A 309 25.39 19.87 -11.16
C ARG A 309 24.39 19.29 -12.15
N LYS A 310 23.33 20.04 -12.49
CA LYS A 310 22.18 19.60 -13.29
C LYS A 310 21.51 18.34 -12.72
N LEU A 311 21.56 18.17 -11.40
CA LEU A 311 21.05 17.03 -10.66
C LEU A 311 20.20 17.51 -9.48
N MET A 312 19.36 16.62 -8.96
CA MET A 312 18.53 16.91 -7.80
C MET A 312 19.36 16.87 -6.51
N SER A 313 19.37 17.97 -5.74
CA SER A 313 19.92 18.00 -4.40
C SER A 313 19.29 16.90 -3.53
N ILE A 314 20.01 16.42 -2.51
CA ILE A 314 19.40 15.53 -1.52
C ILE A 314 18.24 16.19 -0.76
N GLY A 315 18.29 17.53 -0.67
CA GLY A 315 17.23 18.33 -0.08
C GLY A 315 17.62 19.77 0.18
N PHE A 316 16.88 20.41 1.07
CA PHE A 316 17.01 21.83 1.41
C PHE A 316 17.00 22.04 2.93
N GLU A 317 18.00 22.77 3.42
CA GLU A 317 18.16 23.14 4.82
C GLU A 317 17.44 24.47 5.08
N THR A 318 16.22 24.39 5.64
CA THR A 318 15.31 25.54 5.74
C THR A 318 15.87 26.67 6.61
N GLU A 319 16.58 26.32 7.69
CA GLU A 319 17.17 27.31 8.60
C GLU A 319 18.33 28.08 7.97
N LYS A 320 19.03 27.46 7.01
CA LYS A 320 20.14 28.07 6.28
C LYS A 320 19.71 28.67 4.93
N ASP A 321 18.43 28.50 4.57
CA ASP A 321 17.86 28.91 3.27
C ASP A 321 18.70 28.44 2.07
N GLN A 322 19.24 27.21 2.13
CA GLN A 322 20.16 26.67 1.13
C GLN A 322 19.81 25.24 0.71
N ILE A 323 20.02 24.93 -0.57
CA ILE A 323 20.06 23.53 -1.02
C ILE A 323 21.30 22.86 -0.46
N HIS A 324 21.18 21.59 -0.11
CA HIS A 324 22.32 20.78 0.27
C HIS A 324 23.29 20.60 -0.93
N SER A 325 24.59 20.53 -0.68
CA SER A 325 25.61 20.43 -1.75
C SER A 325 25.67 19.05 -2.40
N ALA A 326 25.37 17.99 -1.63
CA ALA A 326 25.19 16.64 -2.15
C ALA A 326 23.93 16.54 -3.02
N CYS A 327 23.98 15.72 -4.06
CA CYS A 327 22.86 15.45 -4.96
C CYS A 327 22.80 13.95 -5.21
N TYR A 328 21.60 13.48 -5.51
CA TYR A 328 21.38 12.12 -5.98
C TYR A 328 21.83 12.01 -7.43
N ASP A 329 22.74 11.07 -7.69
CA ASP A 329 23.42 10.94 -8.96
C ASP A 329 23.50 9.50 -9.46
N LEU A 330 22.80 8.54 -8.86
CA LEU A 330 22.76 7.15 -9.33
C LEU A 330 21.37 6.81 -9.87
N LEU A 331 21.32 6.05 -10.97
CA LEU A 331 20.05 5.54 -11.49
C LEU A 331 19.50 4.40 -10.63
N ALA A 332 20.37 3.56 -10.06
CA ALA A 332 20.00 2.54 -9.07
C ALA A 332 19.89 3.16 -7.67
N SER A 333 18.88 3.99 -7.48
CA SER A 333 18.49 4.58 -6.20
C SER A 333 16.99 4.81 -6.17
N GLU A 334 16.42 4.85 -4.97
CA GLU A 334 15.07 5.27 -4.66
C GLU A 334 14.77 6.70 -5.16
N SER A 335 15.78 7.56 -5.11
CA SER A 335 15.71 8.98 -5.51
C SER A 335 15.36 9.22 -6.97
N ARG A 336 15.52 8.20 -7.83
CA ARG A 336 15.10 8.27 -9.23
C ARG A 336 13.61 8.60 -9.35
N LEU A 337 12.78 8.17 -8.40
CA LEU A 337 11.36 8.50 -8.40
C LEU A 337 11.13 10.02 -8.26
N GLY A 338 11.87 10.67 -7.36
CA GLY A 338 11.83 12.13 -7.21
C GLY A 338 12.29 12.86 -8.47
N THR A 339 13.34 12.38 -9.12
CA THR A 339 13.80 12.93 -10.41
C THR A 339 12.75 12.74 -11.51
N PHE A 340 12.16 11.54 -11.62
CA PHE A 340 11.09 11.25 -12.59
C PHE A 340 9.88 12.17 -12.39
N VAL A 341 9.43 12.32 -11.14
CA VAL A 341 8.32 13.19 -10.76
C VAL A 341 8.61 14.66 -11.11
N ALA A 342 9.82 15.15 -10.81
CA ALA A 342 10.21 16.53 -11.11
C ALA A 342 10.24 16.79 -12.62
N VAL A 343 10.71 15.84 -13.43
CA VAL A 343 10.64 15.91 -14.90
C VAL A 343 9.18 15.87 -15.37
N ALA A 344 8.37 14.96 -14.83
CA ALA A 344 6.95 14.87 -15.18
C ALA A 344 6.15 16.12 -14.80
N LYS A 345 6.60 16.84 -13.76
CA LYS A 345 6.04 18.15 -13.38
C LYS A 345 6.48 19.30 -14.29
N ASP A 346 7.38 19.04 -15.25
CA ASP A 346 7.99 20.04 -16.15
C ASP A 346 8.71 21.15 -15.38
N GLU A 347 9.28 20.82 -14.23
CA GLU A 347 10.01 21.77 -13.37
C GLU A 347 11.52 21.67 -13.52
N ILE A 348 12.01 20.55 -14.08
CA ILE A 348 13.42 20.34 -14.41
C ILE A 348 13.55 19.73 -15.82
N PRO A 349 14.68 19.93 -16.51
CA PRO A 349 14.89 19.36 -17.84
C PRO A 349 14.94 17.82 -17.80
N SER A 350 14.35 17.17 -18.81
CA SER A 350 14.33 15.71 -18.94
C SER A 350 15.73 15.08 -19.04
N GLU A 351 16.71 15.85 -19.52
CA GLU A 351 18.13 15.49 -19.59
C GLU A 351 18.70 15.14 -18.21
N THR A 352 18.12 15.68 -17.13
CA THR A 352 18.50 15.34 -15.74
C THR A 352 18.40 13.84 -15.48
N TRP A 353 17.40 13.15 -16.06
CA TRP A 353 17.26 11.70 -15.94
C TRP A 353 18.46 10.95 -16.51
N PHE A 354 19.01 11.44 -17.63
CA PHE A 354 20.15 10.83 -18.32
C PHE A 354 21.50 11.19 -17.67
N LEU A 355 21.52 12.17 -16.77
CA LEU A 355 22.70 12.51 -15.97
C LEU A 355 22.87 11.66 -14.71
N LEU A 356 21.84 10.91 -14.29
CA LEU A 356 22.02 9.88 -13.27
C LEU A 356 23.07 8.86 -13.77
N ALA A 357 23.96 8.38 -12.93
CA ALA A 357 25.02 7.47 -13.34
C ALA A 357 24.44 6.08 -13.60
N ARG A 358 24.88 5.47 -14.71
CA ARG A 358 24.66 4.05 -15.05
C ARG A 358 25.87 3.20 -14.65
N ALA A 359 26.48 3.54 -13.51
CA ALA A 359 27.59 2.75 -12.95
C ALA A 359 27.12 1.31 -12.82
N HIS A 360 27.88 0.36 -13.36
CA HIS A 360 27.51 -1.04 -13.35
C HIS A 360 28.70 -1.90 -12.96
N THR A 361 28.39 -3.05 -12.38
CA THR A 361 29.31 -4.14 -12.07
C THR A 361 28.81 -5.42 -12.73
N THR A 362 29.63 -6.46 -12.68
CA THR A 362 29.26 -7.80 -13.13
C THR A 362 29.30 -8.74 -11.95
N ASP A 363 28.13 -9.18 -11.48
CA ASP A 363 28.01 -10.20 -10.45
C ASP A 363 27.69 -11.56 -11.08
N ARG A 364 28.62 -12.52 -10.94
CA ARG A 364 28.58 -13.85 -11.57
C ARG A 364 28.14 -13.84 -13.05
N GLY A 365 28.72 -12.94 -13.82
CA GLY A 365 28.44 -12.80 -15.25
C GLY A 365 27.15 -12.06 -15.60
N ARG A 366 26.40 -11.54 -14.61
CA ARG A 366 25.21 -10.73 -14.82
C ARG A 366 25.54 -9.25 -14.63
N PRO A 367 25.25 -8.38 -15.62
CA PRO A 367 25.38 -6.95 -15.41
C PRO A 367 24.32 -6.47 -14.42
N VAL A 368 24.73 -5.59 -13.51
CA VAL A 368 23.87 -4.95 -12.51
C VAL A 368 24.33 -3.52 -12.29
N LEU A 369 23.39 -2.58 -12.27
CA LEU A 369 23.70 -1.22 -11.84
C LEU A 369 24.22 -1.24 -10.38
N ILE A 370 25.19 -0.41 -10.07
CA ILE A 370 25.71 -0.21 -8.72
C ILE A 370 24.84 0.85 -8.03
N SER A 371 24.53 0.63 -6.75
CA SER A 371 23.86 1.59 -5.87
C SER A 371 24.82 2.10 -4.80
N TRP A 372 24.40 3.05 -3.96
CA TRP A 372 25.29 3.63 -2.97
C TRP A 372 25.72 2.61 -1.92
N THR A 373 24.74 1.88 -1.39
CA THR A 373 24.94 0.99 -0.24
C THR A 373 24.69 -0.48 -0.56
N GLY A 374 24.21 -0.78 -1.77
CA GLY A 374 23.83 -2.14 -2.15
C GLY A 374 22.56 -2.63 -1.44
N THR A 375 21.70 -1.72 -0.94
CA THR A 375 20.43 -2.10 -0.30
C THR A 375 19.42 -2.53 -1.36
N MET A 376 18.56 -3.50 -1.04
CA MET A 376 17.53 -3.94 -2.00
C MET A 376 16.48 -2.84 -2.26
N PHE A 377 16.23 -1.98 -1.27
CA PHE A 377 15.30 -0.86 -1.35
C PHE A 377 15.67 0.14 -2.46
N GLU A 378 16.95 0.52 -2.59
CA GLU A 378 17.44 1.44 -3.64
C GLU A 378 16.98 1.00 -5.05
N TYR A 379 16.99 -0.32 -5.29
CA TYR A 379 16.55 -0.89 -6.56
C TYR A 379 15.03 -0.99 -6.65
N LEU A 380 14.35 -1.48 -5.62
CA LEU A 380 12.99 -2.01 -5.77
C LEU A 380 11.89 -1.10 -5.21
N MET A 381 12.17 -0.16 -4.32
CA MET A 381 11.11 0.70 -3.79
C MET A 381 10.40 1.52 -4.88
N PRO A 382 11.10 2.13 -5.86
CA PRO A 382 10.40 2.85 -6.92
C PRO A 382 9.51 1.96 -7.77
N THR A 383 9.76 0.64 -7.83
CA THR A 383 8.92 -0.29 -8.63
C THR A 383 7.53 -0.51 -8.01
N LEU A 384 7.27 0.00 -6.81
CA LEU A 384 5.93 0.03 -6.24
C LEU A 384 4.97 0.89 -7.07
N TRP A 385 5.48 2.00 -7.62
CA TRP A 385 4.72 2.92 -8.48
C TRP A 385 5.17 2.85 -9.94
N MET A 386 6.48 2.80 -10.20
CA MET A 386 7.05 2.79 -11.54
C MET A 386 6.99 1.38 -12.12
N ARG A 387 6.41 1.22 -13.33
CA ARG A 387 6.44 -0.04 -14.05
C ARG A 387 7.88 -0.41 -14.40
N SER A 388 8.18 -1.70 -14.31
CA SER A 388 9.39 -2.28 -14.89
C SER A 388 9.06 -2.81 -16.28
N TYR A 389 9.91 -2.51 -17.25
CA TYR A 389 9.72 -2.94 -18.64
C TYR A 389 10.71 -4.05 -19.00
N PRO A 390 10.23 -5.22 -19.46
CA PRO A 390 11.08 -6.37 -19.74
C PRO A 390 12.26 -6.04 -20.67
N GLY A 391 13.46 -6.42 -20.25
CA GLY A 391 14.68 -6.27 -21.04
C GLY A 391 15.32 -4.88 -21.00
N THR A 392 14.75 -3.92 -20.27
CA THR A 392 15.37 -2.61 -20.00
C THR A 392 16.54 -2.71 -19.02
N LEU A 393 17.35 -1.65 -18.93
CA LEU A 393 18.48 -1.56 -18.03
C LEU A 393 18.05 -1.72 -16.56
N LEU A 394 16.97 -1.05 -16.17
CA LEU A 394 16.40 -1.14 -14.84
C LEU A 394 15.87 -2.55 -14.55
N ASP A 395 15.08 -3.12 -15.46
CA ASP A 395 14.53 -4.47 -15.31
C ASP A 395 15.62 -5.53 -15.09
N ARG A 396 16.67 -5.51 -15.92
CA ARG A 396 17.81 -6.41 -15.75
C ARG A 396 18.51 -6.19 -14.42
N SER A 397 18.70 -4.94 -14.01
CA SER A 397 19.35 -4.60 -12.74
C SER A 397 18.53 -5.02 -11.53
N HIS A 398 17.20 -4.83 -11.55
CA HIS A 398 16.30 -5.30 -10.50
C HIS A 398 16.43 -6.81 -10.30
N ARG A 399 16.37 -7.58 -11.39
CA ARG A 399 16.52 -9.04 -11.34
C ARG A 399 17.91 -9.45 -10.86
N SER A 400 18.97 -8.84 -11.38
CA SER A 400 20.35 -9.14 -10.96
C SER A 400 20.59 -8.79 -9.49
N ALA A 401 20.04 -7.69 -8.98
CA ALA A 401 20.14 -7.31 -7.58
C ALA A 401 19.51 -8.38 -6.67
N VAL A 402 18.28 -8.82 -6.95
CA VAL A 402 17.64 -9.88 -6.14
C VAL A 402 18.46 -11.17 -6.15
N LEU A 403 18.97 -11.59 -7.31
CA LEU A 403 19.83 -12.78 -7.42
C LEU A 403 21.14 -12.62 -6.62
N SER A 404 21.75 -11.45 -6.66
CA SER A 404 22.98 -11.16 -5.91
C SER A 404 22.76 -11.28 -4.40
N HIS A 405 21.61 -10.79 -3.89
CA HIS A 405 21.24 -10.95 -2.47
C HIS A 405 21.00 -12.42 -2.11
N GLN A 406 20.34 -13.21 -2.97
CA GLN A 406 20.17 -14.65 -2.76
C GLN A 406 21.50 -15.38 -2.66
N GLU A 407 22.41 -15.06 -3.59
CA GLU A 407 23.71 -15.70 -3.67
C GLU A 407 24.66 -15.27 -2.55
N PHE A 408 24.54 -14.03 -2.06
CA PHE A 408 25.32 -13.52 -0.94
C PHE A 408 25.00 -14.23 0.38
N THR A 409 23.73 -14.58 0.62
CA THR A 409 23.31 -15.25 1.87
C THR A 409 23.28 -16.77 1.78
N ALA A 410 23.25 -17.35 0.56
CA ALA A 410 23.17 -18.80 0.37
C ALA A 410 24.27 -19.59 1.12
N PRO A 411 25.57 -19.23 1.07
CA PRO A 411 26.62 -19.94 1.83
C PRO A 411 26.44 -19.84 3.35
N LYS A 412 25.81 -18.76 3.82
CA LYS A 412 25.53 -18.48 5.23
C LYS A 412 24.29 -19.23 5.74
N ARG A 413 23.52 -19.86 4.83
CA ARG A 413 22.30 -20.61 5.12
C ARG A 413 21.25 -19.80 5.91
N VAL A 414 21.15 -18.50 5.68
CA VAL A 414 20.09 -17.63 6.25
C VAL A 414 19.13 -17.18 5.15
N PRO A 415 17.93 -16.66 5.47
CA PRO A 415 17.07 -15.99 4.50
C PRO A 415 17.79 -14.81 3.82
N TRP A 416 17.33 -14.41 2.63
CA TRP A 416 17.85 -13.22 1.92
C TRP A 416 16.90 -12.03 2.04
N GLY A 417 17.34 -10.85 1.58
CA GLY A 417 16.61 -9.58 1.69
C GLY A 417 17.32 -8.65 2.66
N ILE A 418 18.31 -7.91 2.14
CA ILE A 418 19.16 -7.02 2.93
C ILE A 418 18.85 -5.61 2.46
N SER A 419 18.57 -4.70 3.39
CA SER A 419 18.26 -3.32 3.09
C SER A 419 18.40 -2.47 4.34
N GLU A 420 18.22 -1.16 4.22
CA GLU A 420 18.02 -0.27 5.37
C GLU A 420 16.88 -0.75 6.27
N CYS A 421 17.15 -0.92 7.55
CA CYS A 421 16.17 -1.40 8.51
C CYS A 421 16.62 -1.08 9.94
N ALA A 422 15.72 -1.33 10.89
CA ALA A 422 16.14 -1.37 12.28
C ALA A 422 16.97 -2.64 12.57
N TYR A 423 17.89 -2.56 13.54
CA TYR A 423 18.76 -3.67 13.94
C TYR A 423 18.78 -3.83 15.48
N ALA A 424 19.44 -4.87 16.01
CA ALA A 424 19.25 -5.30 17.40
C ALA A 424 19.76 -4.30 18.46
N GLU A 425 20.82 -3.55 18.15
CA GLU A 425 21.34 -2.54 19.07
C GLU A 425 20.31 -1.44 19.29
N ARG A 426 20.23 -0.90 20.51
CA ARG A 426 19.25 0.12 20.88
C ARG A 426 19.94 1.43 21.24
N TYR A 427 19.30 2.53 20.88
CA TYR A 427 19.69 3.85 21.37
C TYR A 427 19.39 3.99 22.88
N ALA A 428 19.91 5.05 23.49
CA ALA A 428 19.73 5.31 24.92
C ALA A 428 18.27 5.49 25.36
N ASP A 429 17.37 5.82 24.43
CA ASP A 429 15.92 5.96 24.66
C ASP A 429 15.14 4.63 24.52
N GLY A 430 15.84 3.54 24.21
CA GLY A 430 15.27 2.21 24.07
C GLY A 430 14.69 1.88 22.69
N ASN A 431 14.73 2.80 21.72
CA ASN A 431 14.40 2.49 20.33
C ASN A 431 15.50 1.62 19.71
N TYR A 432 15.12 0.67 18.86
CA TYR A 432 16.07 -0.01 17.99
C TYR A 432 16.82 0.99 17.10
N GLY A 433 18.11 0.72 16.90
CA GLY A 433 18.96 1.47 15.98
C GLY A 433 18.51 1.26 14.54
N TYR A 434 18.81 2.22 13.67
CA TYR A 434 18.48 2.16 12.24
C TYR A 434 19.73 2.38 11.39
N HIS A 435 19.95 1.52 10.39
CA HIS A 435 21.13 1.59 9.54
C HIS A 435 20.87 1.06 8.12
N ALA A 436 21.68 1.48 7.16
CA ALA A 436 21.66 0.98 5.79
C ALA A 436 22.55 -0.27 5.67
N PHE A 437 21.94 -1.43 5.43
CA PHE A 437 22.66 -2.68 5.16
C PHE A 437 22.54 -3.04 3.69
N GLY A 438 23.62 -3.53 3.08
CA GLY A 438 23.55 -3.94 1.68
C GLY A 438 24.59 -4.97 1.29
N VAL A 439 24.47 -5.45 0.06
CA VAL A 439 25.37 -6.45 -0.51
C VAL A 439 26.61 -5.74 -1.04
N PRO A 440 27.82 -6.01 -0.49
CA PRO A 440 29.02 -5.24 -0.83
C PRO A 440 29.37 -5.25 -2.32
N GLN A 441 29.06 -6.35 -3.04
CA GLN A 441 29.31 -6.46 -4.48
C GLN A 441 28.50 -5.45 -5.32
N LEU A 442 27.43 -4.88 -4.75
CA LEU A 442 26.52 -3.95 -5.42
C LEU A 442 26.69 -2.49 -4.97
N ALA A 443 27.62 -2.22 -4.05
CA ALA A 443 27.73 -0.94 -3.36
C ALA A 443 28.97 -0.15 -3.82
N ILE A 444 28.83 1.18 -3.93
CA ILE A 444 29.99 2.10 -4.00
C ILE A 444 30.62 2.24 -2.61
N PHE A 445 29.79 2.43 -1.59
CA PHE A 445 30.24 2.54 -0.21
C PHE A 445 30.07 1.20 0.49
N HIS A 446 31.20 0.60 0.84
CA HIS A 446 31.24 -0.54 1.74
C HIS A 446 31.07 0.01 3.16
N GLY A 447 29.85 -0.07 3.70
CA GLY A 447 29.58 0.26 5.10
C GLY A 447 30.47 -0.56 6.03
N ASP A 448 30.85 0.03 7.16
CA ASP A 448 31.78 -0.55 8.11
C ASP A 448 31.05 -1.53 9.05
N VAL A 449 30.63 -2.68 8.52
CA VAL A 449 30.00 -3.69 9.37
C VAL A 449 30.11 -5.09 8.76
N ASP A 450 30.74 -6.00 9.49
CA ASP A 450 30.51 -7.45 9.39
C ASP A 450 29.05 -7.84 9.78
N ALA A 451 28.11 -6.89 9.76
CA ALA A 451 26.72 -7.10 10.13
C ALA A 451 25.94 -7.79 9.02
N LEU A 452 25.08 -8.70 9.45
CA LEU A 452 24.18 -9.43 8.57
C LEU A 452 22.76 -9.30 9.13
N VAL A 453 22.04 -8.30 8.65
CA VAL A 453 20.67 -8.03 9.06
C VAL A 453 19.75 -8.28 7.88
N ILE A 454 18.74 -9.14 8.09
CA ILE A 454 17.79 -9.52 7.05
C ILE A 454 16.43 -8.90 7.37
N SER A 455 15.86 -8.15 6.41
CA SER A 455 14.58 -7.48 6.57
C SER A 455 13.50 -8.12 5.67
N PRO A 456 12.37 -8.59 6.23
CA PRO A 456 11.29 -9.20 5.46
C PRO A 456 10.70 -8.28 4.39
N TYR A 457 10.59 -6.97 4.66
CA TYR A 457 10.01 -6.02 3.70
C TYR A 457 10.81 -5.98 2.38
N SER A 458 12.13 -6.18 2.42
CA SER A 458 12.98 -6.29 1.23
C SER A 458 12.56 -7.47 0.35
N THR A 459 12.23 -8.60 0.99
CA THR A 459 11.72 -9.77 0.28
C THR A 459 10.32 -9.52 -0.30
N PHE A 460 9.47 -8.74 0.39
CA PHE A 460 8.20 -8.31 -0.17
C PHE A 460 8.37 -7.45 -1.42
N LEU A 461 9.32 -6.49 -1.44
CA LEU A 461 9.63 -5.72 -2.65
C LEU A 461 10.02 -6.62 -3.83
N ALA A 462 10.78 -7.68 -3.56
CA ALA A 462 11.20 -8.66 -4.57
C ALA A 462 10.05 -9.53 -5.12
N LEU A 463 8.85 -9.51 -4.54
CA LEU A 463 7.68 -10.19 -5.10
C LEU A 463 7.35 -9.69 -6.52
N ASN A 464 7.59 -8.41 -6.80
CA ASN A 464 7.35 -7.81 -8.11
C ASN A 464 8.41 -8.16 -9.16
N VAL A 465 9.45 -8.92 -8.78
CA VAL A 465 10.58 -9.27 -9.65
C VAL A 465 10.75 -10.78 -9.77
N LEU A 466 10.85 -11.48 -8.63
CA LEU A 466 11.00 -12.94 -8.56
C LEU A 466 9.97 -13.52 -7.55
N PRO A 467 8.68 -13.54 -7.91
CA PRO A 467 7.58 -13.85 -6.97
C PRO A 467 7.72 -15.21 -6.30
N THR A 468 8.07 -16.26 -7.05
CA THR A 468 8.21 -17.62 -6.50
C THR A 468 9.31 -17.70 -5.45
N ALA A 469 10.48 -17.11 -5.73
CA ALA A 469 11.60 -17.15 -4.81
C ALA A 469 11.33 -16.29 -3.56
N ALA A 470 10.74 -15.10 -3.74
CA ALA A 470 10.35 -14.23 -2.65
C ALA A 470 9.32 -14.92 -1.72
N LEU A 471 8.30 -15.57 -2.28
CA LEU A 471 7.30 -16.30 -1.49
C LEU A 471 7.90 -17.47 -0.71
N GLN A 472 8.83 -18.22 -1.30
CA GLN A 472 9.54 -19.29 -0.60
C GLN A 472 10.37 -18.75 0.58
N ASN A 473 11.04 -17.61 0.38
CA ASN A 473 11.84 -16.96 1.41
C ASN A 473 10.97 -16.41 2.55
N LEU A 474 9.82 -15.79 2.26
CA LEU A 474 8.86 -15.32 3.27
C LEU A 474 8.26 -16.48 4.07
N ARG A 475 7.91 -17.60 3.41
CA ARG A 475 7.43 -18.81 4.10
C ARG A 475 8.48 -19.37 5.05
N ARG A 476 9.75 -19.35 4.65
CA ARG A 476 10.86 -19.73 5.52
C ARG A 476 10.97 -18.80 6.72
N MET A 477 10.97 -17.48 6.52
CA MET A 477 10.99 -16.50 7.62
C MET A 477 9.82 -16.69 8.59
N HIS A 478 8.62 -16.99 8.07
CA HIS A 478 7.45 -17.28 8.91
C HIS A 478 7.63 -18.56 9.73
N GLN A 479 8.15 -19.64 9.12
CA GLN A 479 8.49 -20.90 9.81
C GLN A 479 9.57 -20.69 10.87
N ASP A 480 10.51 -19.78 10.63
CA ASP A 480 11.58 -19.39 11.56
C ASP A 480 11.08 -18.43 12.67
N GLY A 481 9.78 -18.10 12.70
CA GLY A 481 9.13 -17.36 13.79
C GLY A 481 9.21 -15.82 13.68
N TRP A 482 9.43 -15.27 12.49
CA TRP A 482 9.63 -13.82 12.30
C TRP A 482 8.32 -13.03 12.17
N PHE A 483 7.19 -13.61 12.58
CA PHE A 483 5.86 -13.04 12.37
C PHE A 483 5.19 -12.70 13.71
N GLY A 484 4.91 -11.41 13.91
CA GLY A 484 4.29 -10.87 15.12
C GLY A 484 2.83 -10.43 14.92
N ILE A 485 2.34 -9.58 15.83
CA ILE A 485 0.93 -9.15 15.84
C ILE A 485 0.53 -8.28 14.63
N TYR A 486 1.44 -7.49 14.08
CA TYR A 486 1.19 -6.64 12.91
C TYR A 486 1.83 -7.17 11.63
N GLY A 487 2.08 -8.47 11.56
CA GLY A 487 2.78 -9.12 10.44
C GLY A 487 4.25 -9.38 10.75
N PHE A 488 5.07 -9.51 9.71
CA PHE A 488 6.50 -9.74 9.85
C PHE A 488 7.17 -8.63 10.67
N TYR A 489 8.07 -9.04 11.57
CA TYR A 489 8.96 -8.13 12.29
C TYR A 489 9.88 -7.38 11.33
N GLU A 490 10.41 -6.25 11.79
CA GLU A 490 11.26 -5.36 11.02
C GLU A 490 12.50 -6.07 10.44
N ALA A 491 13.20 -6.83 11.27
CA ALA A 491 14.39 -7.55 10.86
C ALA A 491 14.77 -8.72 11.77
N ALA A 492 15.71 -9.54 11.29
CA ALA A 492 16.45 -10.51 12.06
C ALA A 492 17.95 -10.21 11.94
N ASP A 493 18.59 -9.92 13.06
CA ASP A 493 19.99 -9.53 13.15
C ASP A 493 20.87 -10.74 13.49
N PHE A 494 21.77 -11.11 12.56
CA PHE A 494 22.70 -12.22 12.71
C PHE A 494 24.10 -11.77 13.16
N THR A 495 24.33 -10.47 13.39
CA THR A 495 25.66 -9.89 13.64
C THR A 495 26.36 -10.53 14.84
N SER A 496 25.66 -10.73 15.95
CA SER A 496 26.20 -11.38 17.15
C SER A 496 26.35 -12.91 17.01
N SER A 497 25.57 -13.53 16.12
CA SER A 497 25.53 -14.99 15.91
C SER A 497 26.69 -15.52 15.07
N GLN A 498 27.49 -14.65 14.43
CA GLN A 498 28.64 -15.05 13.64
C GLN A 498 29.80 -15.60 14.50
N SER A 499 29.83 -15.34 15.82
CA SER A 499 30.98 -15.67 16.68
C SER A 499 30.87 -16.99 17.45
N ARG A 500 29.68 -17.56 17.66
CA ARG A 500 29.52 -18.79 18.48
C ARG A 500 28.35 -19.70 18.07
N SER A 501 28.71 -20.95 17.76
CA SER A 501 27.86 -22.16 17.68
C SER A 501 27.18 -22.52 16.34
N TRP A 502 26.92 -23.82 16.18
CA TRP A 502 26.29 -24.50 15.05
C TRP A 502 24.81 -24.12 14.79
N ARG A 503 24.25 -23.17 15.56
CA ARG A 503 22.87 -22.67 15.42
C ARG A 503 22.87 -21.15 15.28
N HIS A 504 22.55 -20.67 14.09
CA HIS A 504 22.37 -19.24 13.80
C HIS A 504 20.99 -18.79 14.29
N ASN A 505 20.86 -18.51 15.59
CA ASN A 505 19.66 -17.85 16.10
C ASN A 505 19.87 -16.34 15.99
N PRO A 506 19.12 -15.64 15.11
CA PRO A 506 19.19 -14.19 15.06
C PRO A 506 18.48 -13.56 16.25
N GLU A 507 18.83 -12.31 16.56
CA GLU A 507 18.01 -11.46 17.40
C GLU A 507 16.90 -10.83 16.54
N LEU A 508 15.63 -11.05 16.93
CA LEU A 508 14.50 -10.47 16.21
C LEU A 508 14.28 -9.02 16.65
N VAL A 509 14.25 -8.13 15.67
CA VAL A 509 13.96 -6.71 15.85
C VAL A 509 12.45 -6.53 15.89
N ARG A 510 11.87 -6.66 17.08
CA ARG A 510 10.42 -6.68 17.33
C ARG A 510 9.79 -5.29 17.25
N CYS A 511 9.88 -4.66 16.09
CA CYS A 511 9.17 -3.43 15.77
C CYS A 511 8.59 -3.50 14.35
N TRP A 512 7.78 -2.50 13.99
CA TRP A 512 7.22 -2.31 12.66
C TRP A 512 7.27 -0.84 12.29
N MET A 513 7.95 -0.54 11.18
CA MET A 513 8.02 0.82 10.64
C MET A 513 6.91 1.04 9.61
N ALA A 514 6.26 2.21 9.66
CA ALA A 514 5.10 2.50 8.84
C ALA A 514 5.39 2.41 7.33
N HIS A 515 6.53 2.94 6.88
CA HIS A 515 6.93 2.86 5.47
C HIS A 515 7.24 1.41 5.04
N HIS A 516 7.91 0.59 5.85
CA HIS A 516 8.16 -0.82 5.51
C HIS A 516 6.87 -1.65 5.42
N GLN A 517 5.92 -1.40 6.32
CA GLN A 517 4.58 -2.01 6.24
C GLN A 517 3.79 -1.49 5.03
N GLY A 518 3.94 -0.21 4.70
CA GLY A 518 3.37 0.40 3.50
C GLY A 518 3.91 -0.23 2.22
N MET A 519 5.23 -0.36 2.10
CA MET A 519 5.91 -1.01 0.99
C MET A 519 5.47 -2.47 0.84
N THR A 520 5.42 -3.20 1.96
CA THR A 520 4.95 -4.59 2.00
C THR A 520 3.53 -4.72 1.42
N LEU A 521 2.61 -3.87 1.87
CA LEU A 521 1.23 -3.90 1.42
C LEU A 521 1.07 -3.51 -0.06
N LEU A 522 1.80 -2.48 -0.52
CA LEU A 522 1.78 -2.07 -1.93
C LEU A 522 2.40 -3.14 -2.85
N ALA A 523 3.47 -3.81 -2.40
CA ALA A 523 4.07 -4.92 -3.15
C ALA A 523 3.09 -6.11 -3.28
N LEU A 524 2.40 -6.45 -2.19
CA LEU A 524 1.34 -7.47 -2.22
C LEU A 524 0.21 -7.07 -3.17
N ALA A 525 -0.23 -5.81 -3.15
CA ALA A 525 -1.26 -5.32 -4.07
C ALA A 525 -0.86 -5.46 -5.54
N ASN A 526 0.37 -5.10 -5.88
CA ASN A 526 0.85 -5.25 -7.25
C ASN A 526 0.92 -6.72 -7.70
N VAL A 527 1.17 -7.68 -6.80
CA VAL A 527 1.17 -9.10 -7.17
C VAL A 527 -0.23 -9.71 -7.19
N LEU A 528 -1.09 -9.36 -6.23
CA LEU A 528 -2.41 -9.97 -6.08
C LEU A 528 -3.49 -9.31 -6.94
N ALA A 529 -3.27 -8.09 -7.39
CA ALA A 529 -4.20 -7.30 -8.20
C ALA A 529 -3.52 -6.73 -9.46
N ASP A 530 -2.69 -7.53 -10.13
CA ASP A 530 -2.15 -7.24 -11.48
C ASP A 530 -1.54 -5.84 -11.64
N GLY A 531 -0.68 -5.45 -10.71
CA GLY A 531 0.02 -4.16 -10.74
C GLY A 531 -0.88 -2.96 -10.48
N ILE A 532 -1.94 -3.10 -9.66
CA ILE A 532 -2.94 -2.05 -9.44
C ILE A 532 -2.35 -0.69 -9.01
N VAL A 533 -1.33 -0.69 -8.15
CA VAL A 533 -0.70 0.54 -7.65
C VAL A 533 0.05 1.24 -8.77
N GLN A 534 0.77 0.46 -9.59
CA GLN A 534 1.41 0.96 -10.81
C GLN A 534 0.36 1.48 -11.80
N THR A 535 -0.77 0.79 -11.96
CA THR A 535 -1.85 1.22 -12.85
C THR A 535 -2.43 2.56 -12.43
N TRP A 536 -2.66 2.81 -11.13
CA TRP A 536 -3.08 4.12 -10.65
C TRP A 536 -2.03 5.20 -10.94
N PHE A 537 -0.75 4.98 -10.59
CA PHE A 537 0.30 5.96 -10.85
C PHE A 537 0.46 6.29 -12.34
N HIS A 538 0.50 5.26 -13.20
CA HIS A 538 0.64 5.40 -14.67
C HIS A 538 -0.64 5.84 -15.39
N SER A 539 -1.77 5.97 -14.69
CA SER A 539 -2.97 6.61 -15.25
C SER A 539 -2.89 8.13 -15.18
N HIS A 540 -1.93 8.70 -14.44
CA HIS A 540 -1.76 10.14 -14.35
C HIS A 540 -1.17 10.70 -15.67
N PRO A 541 -1.77 11.73 -16.31
CA PRO A 541 -1.33 12.22 -17.62
C PRO A 541 0.14 12.64 -17.70
N ARG A 542 0.65 13.30 -16.65
CA ARG A 542 2.08 13.68 -16.56
C ARG A 542 3.02 12.47 -16.53
N VAL A 543 2.60 11.38 -15.89
CA VAL A 543 3.38 10.13 -15.84
C VAL A 543 3.40 9.49 -17.22
N GLN A 544 2.25 9.39 -17.89
CA GLN A 544 2.14 8.84 -19.25
C GLN A 544 3.05 9.60 -20.24
N ALA A 545 3.08 10.93 -20.16
CA ALA A 545 3.93 11.76 -21.02
C ALA A 545 5.44 11.53 -20.78
N THR A 546 5.83 11.07 -19.58
CA THR A 546 7.23 10.92 -19.14
C THR A 546 7.70 9.46 -19.17
N GLU A 547 6.78 8.53 -19.39
CA GLU A 547 6.98 7.08 -19.24
C GLU A 547 8.12 6.53 -20.10
N LEU A 548 8.40 7.14 -21.26
CA LEU A 548 9.49 6.76 -22.16
C LEU A 548 10.87 6.72 -21.50
N LEU A 549 11.09 7.50 -20.43
CA LEU A 549 12.34 7.45 -19.65
C LEU A 549 12.61 6.07 -19.03
N LEU A 550 11.57 5.25 -18.85
CA LEU A 550 11.66 3.91 -18.25
C LEU A 550 12.03 2.82 -19.27
N HIS A 551 12.12 3.16 -20.56
CA HIS A 551 12.38 2.21 -21.64
C HIS A 551 13.86 2.12 -22.05
N GLU A 552 14.77 2.66 -21.24
CA GLU A 552 16.20 2.63 -21.52
C GLU A 552 16.71 1.18 -21.70
N ARG A 553 17.23 0.88 -22.89
CA ARG A 553 17.83 -0.42 -23.20
C ARG A 553 19.28 -0.43 -22.74
N PRO A 554 19.77 -1.55 -22.18
CA PRO A 554 21.18 -1.68 -21.84
C PRO A 554 22.02 -1.62 -23.13
N VAL A 555 23.15 -0.94 -23.06
CA VAL A 555 24.16 -1.00 -24.12
C VAL A 555 24.74 -2.41 -24.11
N ASN A 556 24.62 -3.14 -25.22
CA ASN A 556 25.24 -4.46 -25.36
C ASN A 556 26.76 -4.28 -25.33
N TYR A 557 27.39 -4.47 -24.17
CA TYR A 557 28.83 -4.68 -24.11
C TYR A 557 29.11 -6.11 -24.58
N LEU A 558 29.56 -6.25 -25.83
CA LEU A 558 30.37 -7.41 -26.20
C LEU A 558 31.65 -7.31 -25.35
N PRO A 559 32.02 -8.35 -24.58
CA PRO A 559 33.33 -8.34 -23.93
C PRO A 559 34.37 -8.18 -25.03
N SER A 560 35.19 -7.13 -24.96
CA SER A 560 36.38 -7.08 -25.80
C SER A 560 37.23 -8.26 -25.36
N THR A 561 37.29 -9.29 -26.20
CA THR A 561 38.36 -10.27 -26.18
C THR A 561 39.64 -9.53 -26.56
N ALA A 562 40.18 -8.75 -25.61
CA ALA A 562 41.57 -8.35 -25.65
C ALA A 562 42.37 -9.61 -25.34
N SER A 563 42.64 -10.38 -26.39
CA SER A 563 43.69 -11.37 -26.41
C SER A 563 44.97 -10.68 -25.96
N VAL A 564 45.44 -11.06 -24.77
CA VAL A 564 46.85 -10.90 -24.40
C VAL A 564 47.64 -11.71 -25.42
N ALA A 565 48.26 -11.01 -26.37
CA ALA A 565 49.28 -11.57 -27.23
C ALA A 565 50.64 -11.22 -26.63
N VAL A 566 51.24 -12.27 -26.06
CA VAL A 566 52.66 -12.56 -25.74
C VAL A 566 53.57 -11.39 -25.42
#